data_AF-A0A8X7QXT3-F1
#
_entry.id   AF-A0A8X7QXT3-F1
#
_cell.length_a   1.000
_cell.length_b   1.000
_cell.length_c   1.000
_cell.angle_alpha   90.00
_cell.angle_beta   90.00
_cell.angle_gamma   90.00
#
_symmetry.space_group_name_H-M   'P 1'
#
loop_
_entity.id
_entity.type
_entity.pdbx_description
1 polymer ?
#
loop_
_entity_poly.entity_id
_entity_poly.type
_entity_poly.pdbx_seq_one_letter_code
_entity_poly.pdbx_strand_id
1 'polypeptide(L)'
;MASSSSYSPPLSTSMSQMKPEQPRNWAELPPELISSILLRLNSIEILETAQKVCRSWRRVCKDPSMWRKIDMDNDGDLGSMGYDLEIMCRHAVDRSQGGLLEYLRLTVRRVSESSRTVLSEPEDIEAKLRT
;
A
#
# COMPACT_ATOMS: atom_id res chain seq x y z
N MET A 1 22.75 -2.37 69.99
CA MET A 1 21.82 -3.22 69.24
C MET A 1 21.83 -2.72 67.80
N ALA A 2 22.48 -3.43 66.87
CA ALA A 2 22.55 -3.03 65.46
C ALA A 2 21.53 -3.84 64.66
N SER A 3 20.54 -3.15 64.09
CA SER A 3 19.48 -3.75 63.29
C SER A 3 20.05 -4.32 61.98
N SER A 4 19.83 -5.62 61.77
CA SER A 4 20.17 -6.30 60.51
C SER A 4 19.12 -5.99 59.45
N SER A 5 19.53 -5.38 58.35
CA SER A 5 18.66 -5.11 57.21
C SER A 5 18.69 -6.31 56.25
N SER A 6 17.53 -6.94 56.02
CA SER A 6 17.38 -8.09 55.14
C SER A 6 17.26 -7.63 53.69
N TYR A 7 18.29 -7.84 52.87
CA TYR A 7 18.21 -7.58 51.44
C TYR A 7 17.58 -8.77 50.72
N SER A 8 16.46 -8.56 50.03
CA SER A 8 15.86 -9.55 49.13
C SER A 8 16.27 -9.21 47.69
N PRO A 9 16.82 -10.15 46.90
CA PRO A 9 17.16 -9.89 45.51
C PRO A 9 15.88 -9.82 44.65
N PRO A 10 15.83 -8.93 43.64
CA PRO A 10 14.69 -8.89 42.74
C PRO A 10 14.65 -10.14 41.85
N LEU A 11 13.46 -10.71 41.71
CA LEU A 11 13.15 -11.82 40.81
C LEU A 11 13.63 -11.48 39.39
N SER A 12 14.56 -12.29 38.87
CA SER A 12 15.06 -12.20 37.49
C SER A 12 13.90 -12.37 36.52
N THR A 13 13.38 -11.23 36.04
CA THR A 13 12.56 -11.19 34.84
C THR A 13 13.45 -11.63 33.69
N SER A 14 13.19 -12.84 33.19
CA SER A 14 13.83 -13.38 31.99
C SER A 14 13.56 -12.42 30.84
N MET A 15 14.53 -11.54 30.58
CA MET A 15 14.52 -10.69 29.40
C MET A 15 14.70 -11.64 28.21
N SER A 16 13.58 -12.02 27.58
CA SER A 16 13.62 -12.65 26.26
C SER A 16 14.43 -11.74 25.37
N GLN A 17 15.65 -12.17 25.05
CA GLN A 17 16.56 -11.47 24.17
C GLN A 17 15.87 -11.35 22.81
N MET A 18 15.25 -10.20 22.55
CA MET A 18 14.92 -9.80 21.20
C MET A 18 16.26 -9.63 20.48
N LYS A 19 16.67 -10.67 19.73
CA LYS A 19 17.78 -10.56 18.79
C LYS A 19 17.49 -9.36 17.89
N PRO A 20 18.46 -8.47 17.64
CA PRO A 20 18.26 -7.41 16.65
C PRO A 20 17.91 -8.08 15.33
N GLU A 21 16.67 -7.86 14.86
CA GLU A 21 16.25 -8.32 13.55
C GLU A 21 17.21 -7.72 12.52
N GLN A 22 17.96 -8.59 11.84
CA GLN A 22 18.80 -8.18 10.73
C GLN A 22 17.91 -7.52 9.68
N PRO A 23 18.27 -6.34 9.14
CA PRO A 23 17.46 -5.67 8.14
C PRO A 23 17.22 -6.61 6.97
N ARG A 24 15.94 -6.90 6.73
CA ARG A 24 15.51 -7.87 5.72
C ARG A 24 15.92 -7.36 4.34
N ASN A 25 16.71 -8.15 3.60
CA ASN A 25 17.20 -7.74 2.28
C ASN A 25 16.10 -7.88 1.22
N TRP A 26 15.21 -6.88 1.14
CA TRP A 26 14.15 -6.81 0.14
C TRP A 26 14.65 -6.69 -1.31
N ALA A 27 15.95 -6.39 -1.51
CA ALA A 27 16.53 -6.24 -2.84
C ALA A 27 16.89 -7.57 -3.53
N GLU A 28 17.03 -8.66 -2.76
CA GLU A 28 17.36 -10.00 -3.27
C GLU A 28 16.12 -10.81 -3.70
N LEU A 29 14.92 -10.28 -3.48
CA LEU A 29 13.69 -10.95 -3.89
C LEU A 29 13.61 -11.04 -5.44
N PRO A 30 13.28 -12.22 -5.99
CA PRO A 30 12.93 -12.37 -7.39
C PRO A 30 11.80 -11.41 -7.81
N PRO A 31 11.83 -10.85 -9.03
CA PRO A 31 10.79 -9.95 -9.54
C PRO A 31 9.38 -10.53 -9.45
N GLU A 32 9.22 -11.85 -9.60
CA GLU A 32 7.95 -12.55 -9.55
C GLU A 32 7.34 -12.50 -8.14
N LEU A 33 8.17 -12.63 -7.09
CA LEU A 33 7.72 -12.49 -5.70
C LEU A 33 7.40 -11.05 -5.36
N ILE A 34 8.21 -10.09 -5.85
CA ILE A 34 7.91 -8.66 -5.70
C ILE A 34 6.56 -8.36 -6.35
N SER A 35 6.32 -8.83 -7.57
CA SER A 35 5.06 -8.65 -8.30
C SER A 35 3.88 -9.23 -7.52
N SER A 36 4.01 -10.45 -6.99
CA SER A 36 2.98 -11.09 -6.17
C SER A 36 2.65 -10.29 -4.90
N ILE A 37 3.64 -9.68 -4.26
CA ILE A 37 3.41 -8.80 -3.12
C ILE A 37 2.69 -7.52 -3.57
N LEU A 38 3.19 -6.87 -4.62
CA LEU A 38 2.62 -5.62 -5.14
C LEU A 38 1.17 -5.79 -5.61
N LEU A 39 0.81 -6.93 -6.21
CA LEU A 39 -0.57 -7.23 -6.66
C LEU A 39 -1.57 -7.36 -5.50
N ARG A 40 -1.09 -7.49 -4.27
CA ARG A 40 -1.91 -7.52 -3.05
C ARG A 40 -2.03 -6.17 -2.37
N LEU A 41 -1.29 -5.17 -2.83
CA LEU A 41 -1.34 -3.80 -2.32
C LEU A 41 -2.34 -2.98 -3.14
N ASN A 42 -2.91 -1.95 -2.53
CA ASN A 42 -3.69 -0.97 -3.28
C ASN A 42 -2.76 -0.03 -4.08
N SER A 43 -3.33 0.72 -5.02
CA SER A 43 -2.55 1.62 -5.87
C SER A 43 -1.88 2.74 -5.07
N ILE A 44 -2.47 3.17 -3.96
CA ILE A 44 -1.90 4.20 -3.08
C ILE A 44 -0.62 3.68 -2.42
N GLU A 45 -0.64 2.48 -1.86
CA GLU A 45 0.52 1.84 -1.23
C GLU A 45 1.65 1.59 -2.22
N ILE A 46 1.33 1.24 -3.47
CA ILE A 46 2.33 1.07 -4.53
C ILE A 46 3.03 2.41 -4.81
N LEU A 47 2.26 3.51 -4.95
CA LEU A 47 2.78 4.85 -5.21
C LEU A 47 3.52 5.44 -4.01
N GLU A 48 3.00 5.29 -2.81
CA GLU A 48 3.54 5.99 -1.64
C GLU A 48 4.59 5.21 -0.88
N THR A 49 4.57 3.88 -0.96
CA THR A 49 5.42 3.03 -0.13
C THR A 49 6.29 2.12 -0.98
N ALA A 50 5.69 1.26 -1.80
CA ALA A 50 6.39 0.14 -2.40
C ALA A 50 7.50 0.57 -3.40
N GLN A 51 7.25 1.60 -4.21
CA GLN A 51 8.27 2.14 -5.12
C GLN A 51 9.44 2.88 -4.42
N LYS A 52 9.32 3.15 -3.11
CA LYS A 52 10.33 3.81 -2.29
C LYS A 52 11.21 2.83 -1.50
N VAL A 53 10.90 1.52 -1.49
CA VAL A 53 11.65 0.49 -0.76
C VAL A 53 13.08 0.34 -1.29
N CYS A 54 13.25 -0.03 -2.56
CA CYS A 54 14.56 -0.16 -3.20
C CYS A 54 14.45 -0.07 -4.73
N ARG A 55 15.60 -0.13 -5.43
CA ARG A 55 15.65 -0.05 -6.90
C ARG A 55 14.92 -1.21 -7.59
N SER A 56 15.04 -2.44 -7.06
CA SER A 56 14.38 -3.62 -7.63
C SER A 56 12.86 -3.48 -7.56
N TRP A 57 12.32 -3.08 -6.42
CA TRP A 57 10.89 -2.83 -6.23
C TRP A 57 10.37 -1.71 -7.11
N ARG A 58 11.11 -0.60 -7.19
CA ARG A 58 10.77 0.52 -8.08
C ARG A 58 10.67 0.10 -9.55
N ARG A 59 11.52 -0.83 -10.02
CA ARG A 59 11.46 -1.34 -11.39
C ARG A 59 10.17 -2.10 -11.64
N VAL A 60 9.80 -3.01 -10.74
CA VAL A 60 8.55 -3.79 -10.86
C VAL A 60 7.32 -2.88 -10.73
N CYS A 61 7.33 -1.89 -9.84
CA CYS A 61 6.23 -0.92 -9.71
C CYS A 61 5.97 -0.09 -10.99
N LYS A 62 6.93 -0.03 -11.93
CA LYS A 62 6.77 0.66 -13.21
C LYS A 62 6.26 -0.24 -14.32
N ASP A 63 6.17 -1.54 -14.08
CA ASP A 63 5.68 -2.50 -15.08
C ASP A 63 4.17 -2.30 -15.29
N PRO A 64 3.70 -2.12 -16.54
CA PRO A 64 2.28 -1.93 -16.83
C PRO A 64 1.38 -3.07 -16.33
N SER A 65 1.90 -4.29 -16.24
CA SER A 65 1.16 -5.46 -15.75
C SER A 65 0.69 -5.31 -14.29
N MET A 66 1.38 -4.47 -13.51
CA MET A 66 1.02 -4.11 -12.13
C MET A 66 -0.17 -3.16 -12.05
N TRP A 67 -0.47 -2.44 -13.14
CA TRP A 67 -1.50 -1.41 -13.21
C TRP A 67 -2.73 -1.86 -14.01
N ARG A 68 -2.86 -3.16 -14.27
CA ARG A 68 -4.07 -3.73 -14.89
C ARG A 68 -5.28 -3.65 -13.98
N LYS A 69 -5.05 -3.57 -12.67
CA LYS A 69 -6.07 -3.34 -11.66
C LYS A 69 -5.67 -2.11 -10.86
N ILE A 70 -6.52 -1.09 -10.89
CA ILE A 70 -6.32 0.14 -10.12
C ILE A 70 -7.34 0.14 -9.00
N ASP A 71 -6.83 0.07 -7.77
CA ASP A 71 -7.61 0.11 -6.55
C ASP A 71 -7.17 1.30 -5.72
N MET A 72 -8.08 2.26 -5.57
CA MET A 72 -7.84 3.48 -4.80
C MET A 72 -8.59 3.45 -3.46
N ASP A 73 -9.03 2.27 -3.03
CA ASP A 73 -9.58 2.08 -1.70
C ASP A 73 -8.49 2.23 -0.64
N ASN A 74 -8.83 2.95 0.41
CA ASN A 74 -7.98 3.10 1.58
C ASN A 74 -8.86 2.88 2.79
N ASP A 75 -8.53 1.88 3.61
CA ASP A 75 -9.25 1.56 4.85
C ASP A 75 -9.22 2.71 5.89
N GLY A 76 -8.44 3.78 5.65
CA GLY A 76 -8.33 4.97 6.49
C GLY A 76 -9.04 6.21 5.91
N ASP A 77 -9.40 7.12 6.81
CA ASP A 77 -10.05 8.41 6.50
C ASP A 77 -9.25 9.25 5.48
N LEU A 78 -9.61 9.11 4.20
CA LEU A 78 -9.02 9.78 3.04
C LEU A 78 -9.11 11.32 3.12
N GLY A 79 -10.06 11.84 3.90
CA GLY A 79 -10.24 13.30 4.07
C GLY A 79 -9.09 13.99 4.81
N SER A 80 -8.29 13.23 5.56
CA SER A 80 -7.25 13.77 6.45
C SER A 80 -5.84 13.77 5.83
N MET A 81 -5.55 12.85 4.91
CA MET A 81 -4.18 12.59 4.44
C MET A 81 -3.68 13.55 3.34
N GLY A 82 -4.49 14.50 2.86
CA GLY A 82 -4.05 15.55 1.91
C GLY A 82 -3.58 15.03 0.55
N TYR A 83 -3.86 13.76 0.25
CA TYR A 83 -3.48 13.10 -0.98
C TYR A 83 -4.43 13.48 -2.11
N ASP A 84 -3.88 13.97 -3.22
CA ASP A 84 -4.65 14.20 -4.43
C ASP A 84 -4.89 12.84 -5.15
N LEU A 85 -5.99 12.19 -4.77
CA LEU A 85 -6.43 10.92 -5.33
C LEU A 85 -6.65 10.99 -6.84
N GLU A 86 -7.01 12.16 -7.38
CA GLU A 86 -7.19 12.34 -8.82
C GLU A 86 -5.84 12.30 -9.54
N ILE A 87 -4.83 12.99 -9.02
CA ILE A 87 -3.46 12.93 -9.52
C ILE A 87 -2.93 11.50 -9.44
N MET A 88 -3.16 10.79 -8.33
CA MET A 88 -2.74 9.40 -8.19
C MET A 88 -3.47 8.45 -9.15
N CYS A 89 -4.78 8.65 -9.35
CA CYS A 89 -5.55 7.92 -10.35
C CYS A 89 -4.96 8.10 -11.74
N ARG A 90 -4.70 9.34 -12.15
CA ARG A 90 -4.11 9.62 -13.45
C ARG A 90 -2.74 8.96 -13.61
N HIS A 91 -1.88 9.09 -12.59
CA HIS A 91 -0.58 8.42 -12.58
C HIS A 91 -0.65 6.89 -12.65
N ALA A 92 -1.67 6.28 -12.05
CA ALA A 92 -1.90 4.84 -12.12
C ALA A 92 -2.36 4.42 -13.53
N VAL A 93 -3.30 5.17 -14.11
CA VAL A 93 -3.81 4.94 -15.47
C VAL A 93 -2.73 5.11 -16.52
N ASP A 94 -1.91 6.15 -16.43
CA ASP A 94 -0.80 6.39 -17.35
C ASP A 94 0.19 5.21 -17.36
N ARG A 95 0.41 4.58 -16.20
CA ARG A 95 1.28 3.40 -16.10
C ARG A 95 0.64 2.13 -16.65
N SER A 96 -0.68 2.04 -16.72
CA SER A 96 -1.37 0.90 -17.31
C SER A 96 -1.15 0.78 -18.83
N GLN A 97 -0.79 1.89 -19.50
CA GLN A 97 -0.50 1.94 -20.94
C GLN A 97 -1.61 1.33 -21.84
N GLY A 98 -2.89 1.46 -21.46
CA GLY A 98 -4.00 0.86 -22.22
C GLY A 98 -4.39 -0.54 -21.75
N GLY A 99 -3.71 -1.07 -20.73
CA GLY A 99 -3.92 -2.42 -20.21
C GLY A 99 -4.87 -2.49 -19.00
N LEU A 100 -5.64 -1.44 -18.73
CA LEU A 100 -6.54 -1.40 -17.58
C LEU A 100 -7.69 -2.41 -17.78
N LEU A 101 -7.80 -3.37 -16.87
CA LEU A 101 -8.87 -4.38 -16.86
C LEU A 101 -9.95 -4.06 -15.83
N GLU A 102 -9.55 -3.51 -14.69
CA GLU A 102 -10.45 -3.27 -13.57
C GLU A 102 -10.09 -1.98 -12.86
N TYR A 103 -11.09 -1.13 -12.64
CA TYR A 103 -10.96 0.10 -11.87
C TYR A 103 -11.92 0.05 -10.69
N LEU A 104 -11.36 -0.15 -9.50
CA LEU A 104 -12.07 -0.06 -8.24
C LEU A 104 -11.94 1.39 -7.75
N ARG A 105 -12.78 2.27 -8.32
CA ARG A 105 -13.05 3.56 -7.67
C ARG A 105 -13.77 3.23 -6.39
N LEU A 106 -13.38 3.88 -5.29
CA LEU A 106 -14.15 4.03 -4.07
C LEU A 106 -15.65 3.90 -4.38
N THR A 107 -16.21 2.71 -4.13
CA THR A 107 -17.63 2.59 -3.85
C THR A 107 -17.79 3.30 -2.53
N VAL A 108 -17.83 4.64 -2.59
CA VAL A 108 -18.52 5.41 -1.57
C VAL A 108 -19.85 4.71 -1.49
N ARG A 109 -20.10 4.04 -0.36
CA ARG A 109 -21.45 3.81 0.10
C ARG A 109 -22.09 5.20 0.15
N ARG A 110 -22.63 5.66 -0.99
CA ARG A 110 -23.65 6.69 -1.01
C ARG A 110 -24.87 6.01 -0.40
N VAL A 111 -24.88 5.92 0.93
CA VAL A 111 -26.16 6.14 1.58
C VAL A 111 -26.49 7.60 1.23
N SER A 112 -27.59 7.77 0.50
CA SER A 112 -28.13 9.03 -0.03
C SER A 112 -27.23 9.82 -0.99
N GLU A 113 -27.35 9.55 -2.29
CA GLU A 113 -28.26 10.37 -3.12
C GLU A 113 -28.30 9.84 -4.56
N SER A 114 -29.54 9.79 -5.05
CA SER A 114 -29.99 9.49 -6.39
C SER A 114 -29.03 9.98 -7.48
N SER A 115 -28.30 9.05 -8.10
CA SER A 115 -27.89 9.08 -9.52
C SER A 115 -27.01 7.87 -9.81
N ARG A 116 -27.42 7.09 -10.82
CA ARG A 116 -26.72 5.93 -11.39
C ARG A 116 -25.20 6.09 -11.34
N THR A 117 -24.53 5.24 -10.58
CA THR A 117 -23.15 4.86 -10.90
C THR A 117 -23.23 4.06 -12.18
N VAL A 118 -23.01 4.72 -13.31
CA VAL A 118 -22.68 4.03 -14.55
C VAL A 118 -21.39 3.29 -14.25
N LEU A 119 -21.42 1.96 -14.24
CA LEU A 119 -20.21 1.15 -14.38
C LEU A 119 -19.56 1.68 -15.66
N SER A 120 -18.58 2.55 -15.51
CA SER A 120 -17.85 3.10 -16.64
C SER A 120 -16.93 1.99 -17.09
N GLU A 121 -16.96 1.63 -18.37
CA GLU A 121 -16.01 0.64 -18.91
C GLU A 121 -14.59 1.14 -18.63
N PRO A 122 -13.62 0.25 -18.36
CA PRO A 122 -12.25 0.65 -18.08
C PRO A 122 -11.65 1.54 -19.19
N GLU A 123 -12.06 1.34 -20.44
CA GLU A 123 -11.69 2.17 -21.58
C GLU A 123 -12.20 3.62 -21.47
N ASP A 124 -13.45 3.82 -21.02
CA ASP A 124 -14.04 5.15 -20.81
C ASP A 124 -13.34 5.91 -19.67
N ILE A 125 -12.95 5.18 -18.62
CA ILE A 125 -12.22 5.73 -17.48
C ILE A 125 -10.83 6.18 -17.92
N GLU A 126 -10.16 5.35 -18.70
CA GLU A 126 -8.83 5.65 -19.22
C GLU A 126 -8.85 6.84 -20.19
N ALA A 127 -9.84 6.91 -21.10
CA ALA A 127 -10.02 8.05 -21.99
C ALA A 127 -10.25 9.35 -21.22
N LYS A 128 -11.06 9.29 -20.15
CA LYS A 128 -11.38 10.45 -19.31
C LYS A 128 -10.21 10.94 -18.46
N LEU A 129 -9.35 10.04 -18.01
CA LEU A 129 -8.19 10.40 -17.18
C LEU A 129 -6.97 10.84 -17.99
N ARG A 130 -6.94 10.55 -19.30
CA ARG A 130 -5.88 11.00 -20.23
C ARG A 130 -6.14 12.36 -20.90
N THR A 131 -7.35 12.92 -20.77
CA THR A 131 -7.73 14.23 -21.34
C THR A 131 -7.51 15.35 -20.32
#